data_AF-A0A2G9UEP7-F1
#
_entry.id   AF-A0A2G9UEP7-F1
#
_cell.length_a   1.000
_cell.length_b   1.000
_cell.length_c   1.000
_cell.angle_alpha   90.00
_cell.angle_beta   90.00
_cell.angle_gamma   90.00
#
_symmetry.space_group_name_H-M   'P 1'
#
loop_
_entity.id
_entity.type
_entity.pdbx_description
1 polymer ?
#
loop_
_entity_poly.entity_id
_entity_poly.type
_entity_poly.pdbx_seq_one_letter_code
_entity_poly.pdbx_strand_id
1 'polypeptide(L)'
;MCPKTCGYCCLTDSYNCVNREFPGVTCSSITQAQCKDPKWREIIARDCPNVCGFCKDGGCVDAAIECANDKSICRNIDMQAFTMANCKKTCGYCDNASTSYPGGYSNQPGGACVDSSSKCASWKENGFCQSTFYTATQKMQSCAKTCGFCV
;
A
#
# COMPACT_ATOMS: atom_id res chain seq x y z
N MET A 1 15.28 1.78 -12.52
CA MET A 1 16.46 1.79 -13.41
C MET A 1 16.01 2.45 -14.70
N CYS A 2 16.49 3.65 -15.02
CA CYS A 2 16.33 4.23 -16.36
C CYS A 2 17.41 3.63 -17.28
N PRO A 3 17.07 3.07 -18.45
CA PRO A 3 18.07 2.66 -19.42
C PRO A 3 18.83 3.91 -19.88
N LYS A 4 20.15 3.94 -19.66
CA LYS A 4 21.03 5.09 -19.94
C LYS A 4 21.08 5.50 -21.42
N THR A 5 20.43 4.77 -22.31
CA THR A 5 20.57 4.88 -23.77
C THR A 5 19.44 5.63 -24.46
N CYS A 6 18.34 5.97 -23.78
CA CYS A 6 17.20 6.64 -24.44
C CYS A 6 16.65 7.79 -23.58
N GLY A 7 16.77 9.03 -24.08
CA GLY A 7 16.25 10.26 -23.45
C GLY A 7 14.73 10.39 -23.37
N TYR A 8 13.99 9.28 -23.49
CA TYR A 8 12.53 9.22 -23.48
C TYR A 8 11.96 8.63 -22.18
N CYS A 9 12.77 8.53 -21.12
CA CYS A 9 12.32 7.95 -19.85
C CYS A 9 11.05 8.65 -19.31
N CYS A 10 10.91 9.96 -19.50
CA CYS A 10 9.72 10.74 -19.14
C CYS A 10 8.45 10.40 -19.94
N LEU A 11 8.57 9.71 -21.07
CA LEU A 11 7.41 9.30 -21.90
C LEU A 11 6.94 7.88 -21.61
N THR A 12 7.69 7.12 -20.79
CA THR A 12 7.24 5.79 -20.39
C THR A 12 6.10 5.90 -19.39
N ASP A 13 5.10 5.03 -19.47
CA ASP A 13 3.93 5.12 -18.58
C ASP A 13 4.27 5.08 -17.08
N SER A 14 5.41 4.49 -16.71
CA SER A 14 5.89 4.48 -15.33
C SER A 14 6.30 5.87 -14.83
N TYR A 15 6.70 6.78 -15.72
CA TYR A 15 7.20 8.12 -15.41
C TYR A 15 6.30 9.24 -15.98
N ASN A 16 5.35 8.90 -16.85
CA ASN A 16 4.47 9.84 -17.53
C ASN A 16 3.21 10.15 -16.71
N CYS A 17 3.40 10.86 -15.60
CA CYS A 17 2.34 11.43 -14.79
C CYS A 17 2.81 12.72 -14.10
N VAL A 18 1.86 13.47 -13.54
CA VAL A 18 2.16 14.65 -12.74
C VAL A 18 2.44 14.25 -11.29
N ASN A 19 3.35 14.98 -10.64
CA ASN A 19 3.50 14.89 -9.19
C ASN A 19 2.33 15.59 -8.51
N ARG A 20 2.15 15.31 -7.21
CA ARG A 20 1.15 16.00 -6.40
C ARG A 20 1.45 17.50 -6.37
N GLU A 21 0.40 18.32 -6.45
CA GLU A 21 0.52 19.79 -6.46
C GLU A 21 1.19 20.35 -5.19
N PHE A 22 0.90 19.72 -4.04
CA PHE A 22 1.51 20.04 -2.75
C PHE A 22 2.10 18.76 -2.12
N PRO A 23 3.30 18.35 -2.55
CA PRO A 23 3.96 17.16 -2.03
C PRO A 23 4.53 17.45 -0.64
N GLY A 24 4.52 16.46 0.27
CA GLY A 24 5.15 16.61 1.59
C GLY A 24 6.69 16.67 1.53
N VAL A 25 7.25 16.46 0.35
CA VAL A 25 8.70 16.39 0.07
C VAL A 25 9.01 17.09 -1.25
N THR A 26 10.20 17.66 -1.37
CA THR A 26 10.60 18.36 -2.60
C THR A 26 10.96 17.35 -3.69
N CYS A 27 10.11 17.21 -4.72
CA CYS A 27 10.30 16.20 -5.76
C CYS A 27 11.64 16.34 -6.53
N SER A 28 12.15 17.56 -6.70
CA SER A 28 13.42 17.82 -7.39
C SER A 28 14.67 17.41 -6.61
N SER A 29 14.57 17.21 -5.29
CA SER A 29 15.69 16.77 -4.46
C SER A 29 15.73 15.25 -4.26
N ILE A 30 14.75 14.51 -4.79
CA ILE A 30 14.70 13.05 -4.65
C ILE A 30 15.80 12.42 -5.49
N THR A 31 16.62 11.61 -4.83
CA THR A 31 17.68 10.83 -5.46
C THR A 31 17.18 9.45 -5.88
N GLN A 32 17.86 8.85 -6.85
CA GLN A 32 17.55 7.48 -7.28
C GLN A 32 17.72 6.44 -6.15
N ALA A 33 18.57 6.73 -5.15
CA ALA A 33 18.74 5.89 -3.97
C ALA A 33 17.49 5.91 -3.08
N GLN A 34 16.87 7.09 -2.89
CA GLN A 34 15.62 7.21 -2.13
C GLN A 34 14.47 6.46 -2.79
N CYS A 35 14.45 6.34 -4.12
CA CYS A 35 13.48 5.48 -4.82
C CYS A 35 13.57 3.98 -4.46
N LYS A 36 14.67 3.55 -3.83
CA LYS A 36 14.87 2.17 -3.38
C LYS A 36 14.78 2.02 -1.86
N ASP A 37 14.75 3.14 -1.14
CA ASP A 37 14.70 3.13 0.32
C ASP A 37 13.26 2.84 0.79
N PRO A 38 13.05 1.82 1.64
CA PRO A 38 11.72 1.45 2.12
C PRO A 38 11.01 2.59 2.87
N LYS A 39 11.75 3.47 3.56
CA LYS A 39 11.16 4.61 4.28
C LYS A 39 10.61 5.67 3.33
N TRP A 40 11.21 5.81 2.15
CA TRP A 40 10.88 6.87 1.19
C TRP A 40 9.93 6.40 0.09
N ARG A 41 9.97 5.12 -0.28
CA ARG A 41 9.22 4.57 -1.42
C ARG A 41 7.75 4.94 -1.42
N GLU A 42 7.06 4.77 -0.29
CA GLU A 42 5.63 5.08 -0.20
C GLU A 42 5.35 6.58 -0.32
N ILE A 43 6.15 7.42 0.35
CA ILE A 43 6.02 8.87 0.29
C ILE A 43 6.22 9.34 -1.15
N ILE A 44 7.24 8.81 -1.82
CA ILE A 44 7.55 9.18 -3.20
C ILE A 44 6.49 8.66 -4.17
N ALA A 45 5.99 7.44 -4.00
CA ALA A 45 4.91 6.92 -4.84
C ALA A 45 3.64 7.77 -4.76
N ARG A 46 3.32 8.31 -3.58
CA ARG A 46 2.17 9.19 -3.38
C ARG A 46 2.40 10.61 -3.88
N ASP A 47 3.53 11.21 -3.52
CA ASP A 47 3.73 12.65 -3.70
C ASP A 47 4.52 12.98 -4.98
N CYS A 48 5.49 12.15 -5.35
CA CYS A 48 6.40 12.39 -6.48
C CYS A 48 6.57 11.16 -7.41
N PRO A 49 5.46 10.55 -7.90
CA PRO A 49 5.51 9.28 -8.63
C PRO A 49 6.37 9.33 -9.90
N ASN A 50 6.42 10.47 -10.58
CA ASN A 50 7.16 10.59 -11.83
C ASN A 50 8.68 10.54 -11.66
N VAL A 51 9.20 10.76 -10.45
CA VAL A 51 10.65 10.78 -10.20
C VAL A 51 11.21 9.36 -10.13
N CYS A 52 10.43 8.45 -9.57
CA CYS A 52 10.86 7.08 -9.30
C CYS A 52 10.17 6.02 -10.16
N GLY A 53 9.30 6.41 -11.09
CA GLY A 53 8.64 5.48 -11.99
C GLY A 53 7.38 4.83 -11.42
N PHE A 54 6.69 5.50 -10.49
CA PHE A 54 5.53 4.97 -9.75
C PHE A 54 4.19 5.44 -10.32
N CYS A 55 4.16 6.04 -11.51
CA CYS A 55 2.91 6.57 -12.10
C CYS A 55 1.82 5.50 -12.29
N LYS A 56 2.21 4.24 -12.52
CA LYS A 56 1.28 3.11 -12.65
C LYS A 56 0.87 2.47 -11.32
N ASP A 57 1.44 2.93 -10.21
CA ASP A 57 1.29 2.27 -8.91
C ASP A 57 0.18 2.90 -8.06
N GLY A 58 -0.45 4.00 -8.52
CA GLY A 58 -1.58 4.61 -7.83
C GLY A 58 -1.27 5.07 -6.40
N GLY A 59 -0.01 5.39 -6.10
CA GLY A 59 0.44 5.77 -4.76
C GLY A 59 0.65 4.60 -3.80
N CYS A 60 0.45 3.35 -4.24
CA CYS A 60 0.69 2.17 -3.43
C CYS A 60 1.79 1.29 -4.01
N VAL A 61 2.89 1.17 -3.27
CA VAL A 61 4.06 0.39 -3.64
C VAL A 61 4.47 -0.49 -2.46
N ASP A 62 5.30 -1.49 -2.74
CA ASP A 62 6.04 -2.16 -1.67
C ASP A 62 7.16 -1.24 -1.19
N ALA A 63 7.23 -1.05 0.13
CA ALA A 63 8.35 -0.40 0.79
C ALA A 63 9.60 -1.27 0.58
N ALA A 64 9.50 -2.57 0.86
CA ALA A 64 10.59 -3.51 0.61
C ALA A 64 10.55 -4.01 -0.85
N ILE A 65 11.62 -3.78 -1.59
CA ILE A 65 11.74 -4.21 -3.00
C ILE A 65 11.75 -5.74 -3.16
N GLU A 66 12.12 -6.46 -2.11
CA GLU A 66 12.29 -7.92 -2.11
C GLU A 66 10.98 -8.68 -1.85
N CYS A 67 9.85 -7.98 -1.64
CA CYS A 67 8.56 -8.63 -1.40
C CYS A 67 8.16 -9.59 -2.53
N ALA A 68 8.58 -9.31 -3.76
CA ALA A 68 8.30 -10.15 -4.92
C ALA A 68 9.04 -11.50 -4.91
N ASN A 69 10.10 -11.66 -4.10
CA ASN A 69 10.91 -12.87 -4.08
C ASN A 69 10.16 -14.07 -3.51
N ASP A 70 9.33 -13.84 -2.51
CA ASP A 70 8.53 -14.88 -1.88
C ASP A 70 7.14 -14.36 -1.57
N LYS A 71 6.18 -14.65 -2.44
CA LYS A 71 4.77 -14.27 -2.24
C LYS A 71 4.08 -15.10 -1.15
N SER A 72 4.69 -16.19 -0.67
CA SER A 72 4.11 -17.01 0.39
C SER A 72 4.06 -16.27 1.72
N ILE A 73 4.94 -15.29 1.94
CA ILE A 73 4.95 -14.43 3.13
C ILE A 73 3.62 -13.69 3.32
N CYS A 74 2.88 -13.40 2.23
CA CYS A 74 1.58 -12.75 2.27
C CYS A 74 0.49 -13.60 2.94
N ARG A 75 0.66 -14.93 2.96
CA ARG A 75 -0.26 -15.89 3.57
C ARG A 75 0.21 -16.36 4.95
N ASN A 76 1.45 -16.06 5.31
CA ASN A 76 1.99 -16.41 6.62
C ASN A 76 1.45 -15.46 7.69
N ILE A 77 0.82 -16.02 8.72
CA ILE A 77 0.17 -15.28 9.80
C ILE A 77 1.20 -14.44 10.58
N ASP A 78 2.36 -15.01 10.87
CA ASP A 78 3.41 -14.36 11.67
C ASP A 78 4.07 -13.19 10.90
N MET A 79 4.01 -13.24 9.56
CA MET A 79 4.56 -12.18 8.71
C MET A 79 3.55 -11.10 8.35
N GLN A 80 2.28 -11.22 8.74
CA GLN A 80 1.27 -10.25 8.32
C GLN A 80 1.59 -8.81 8.73
N ALA A 81 2.13 -8.59 9.93
CA ALA A 81 2.53 -7.25 10.37
C ALA A 81 3.64 -6.68 9.45
N PHE A 82 4.59 -7.53 9.05
CA PHE A 82 5.65 -7.15 8.14
C PHE A 82 5.11 -6.87 6.73
N THR A 83 4.26 -7.76 6.20
CA THR A 83 3.75 -7.63 4.83
C THR A 83 2.77 -6.46 4.70
N MET A 84 1.96 -6.18 5.71
CA MET A 84 1.09 -4.99 5.74
C MET A 84 1.89 -3.70 5.76
N ALA A 85 3.05 -3.68 6.43
CA ALA A 85 3.91 -2.51 6.47
C ALA A 85 4.79 -2.37 5.21
N ASN A 86 5.25 -3.47 4.63
CA ASN A 86 6.34 -3.43 3.64
C ASN A 86 6.00 -4.00 2.26
N CYS A 87 4.98 -4.85 2.16
CA CYS A 87 4.63 -5.60 0.95
C CYS A 87 3.19 -5.31 0.48
N LYS A 88 2.77 -4.05 0.62
CA LYS A 88 1.39 -3.61 0.36
C LYS A 88 0.93 -3.95 -1.05
N LYS A 89 1.77 -3.72 -2.06
CA LYS A 89 1.42 -4.00 -3.45
C LYS A 89 1.51 -5.48 -3.75
N THR A 90 2.60 -6.14 -3.38
CA THR A 90 2.79 -7.57 -3.65
C THR A 90 1.74 -8.44 -2.97
N CYS A 91 1.34 -8.09 -1.75
CA CYS A 91 0.33 -8.83 -0.98
C CYS A 91 -1.10 -8.32 -1.18
N GLY A 92 -1.33 -7.32 -2.05
CA GLY A 92 -2.67 -6.84 -2.39
C GLY A 92 -3.36 -6.04 -1.29
N TYR A 93 -2.62 -5.37 -0.42
CA TYR A 93 -3.15 -4.49 0.64
C TYR A 93 -3.42 -3.05 0.18
N CYS A 94 -3.09 -2.71 -1.07
CA CYS A 94 -3.27 -1.36 -1.62
C CYS A 94 -4.72 -0.86 -1.62
N ASP A 95 -5.70 -1.76 -1.50
CA ASP A 95 -7.12 -1.42 -1.49
C ASP A 95 -7.58 -0.81 -0.14
N ASN A 96 -6.74 -0.84 0.91
CA ASN A 96 -7.04 -0.25 2.22
C ASN A 96 -6.63 1.23 2.35
N ALA A 97 -5.98 1.81 1.34
CA ALA A 97 -5.62 3.22 1.30
C ALA A 97 -6.67 4.01 0.50
N SER A 98 -7.83 4.26 1.11
CA SER A 98 -8.83 5.17 0.59
C SER A 98 -8.30 6.61 0.54
N THR A 99 -7.64 6.97 -0.56
CA THR A 99 -7.79 8.27 -1.19
C THR A 99 -8.21 8.04 -2.64
N SER A 100 -9.52 8.12 -2.82
CA SER A 100 -10.28 8.13 -4.07
C SER A 100 -9.72 9.02 -5.19
N TYR A 101 -9.60 8.47 -6.40
CA TYR A 101 -9.87 9.16 -7.69
C TYR A 101 -10.58 8.16 -8.64
N PRO A 102 -11.45 8.62 -9.57
CA PRO A 102 -12.54 7.84 -10.16
C PRO A 102 -12.07 6.99 -11.33
N GLY A 103 -12.34 5.69 -11.22
CA GLY A 103 -12.00 4.69 -12.22
C GLY A 103 -12.23 3.31 -11.60
N GLY A 104 -13.50 2.98 -11.38
CA GLY A 104 -13.90 1.79 -10.66
C GLY A 104 -13.38 0.49 -11.28
N TYR A 105 -12.76 -0.33 -10.43
CA TYR A 105 -12.73 -1.77 -10.56
C TYR A 105 -12.59 -2.36 -9.14
N SER A 106 -13.53 -3.22 -8.78
CA SER A 106 -13.45 -4.06 -7.59
C SER A 106 -12.48 -5.21 -7.87
N ASN A 107 -11.68 -5.66 -6.88
CA ASN A 107 -11.55 -7.08 -6.50
C ASN A 107 -10.46 -7.33 -5.43
N GLN A 108 -10.93 -7.39 -4.19
CA GLN A 108 -10.69 -8.40 -3.14
C GLN A 108 -9.63 -9.52 -3.39
N PRO A 109 -8.66 -9.70 -2.46
CA PRO A 109 -7.89 -10.94 -2.33
C PRO A 109 -8.33 -11.76 -1.09
N GLY A 110 -9.09 -12.84 -1.30
CA GLY A 110 -8.95 -14.09 -0.54
C GLY A 110 -9.45 -14.22 0.90
N GLY A 111 -10.12 -13.23 1.48
CA GLY A 111 -10.91 -13.37 2.72
C GLY A 111 -12.28 -12.72 2.51
N ALA A 112 -13.36 -13.36 2.94
CA ALA A 112 -14.67 -12.71 2.89
C ALA A 112 -14.58 -11.39 3.69
N CYS A 113 -14.94 -10.26 3.08
CA CYS A 113 -15.09 -8.99 3.78
C CYS A 113 -16.32 -9.04 4.69
N VAL A 114 -16.20 -9.82 5.76
CA VAL A 114 -17.27 -10.13 6.69
C VAL A 114 -16.74 -10.02 8.10
N ASP A 115 -17.65 -9.64 8.98
CA ASP A 115 -17.43 -9.86 10.40
C ASP A 115 -17.65 -11.35 10.66
N SER A 116 -16.62 -12.06 11.09
CA SER A 116 -16.71 -13.47 11.46
C SER A 116 -17.23 -13.65 12.89
N SER A 117 -17.19 -12.59 13.70
CA SER A 117 -17.70 -12.56 15.06
C SER A 117 -18.99 -11.76 15.15
N SER A 118 -20.00 -12.30 15.83
CA SER A 118 -21.22 -11.57 16.19
C SER A 118 -20.99 -10.47 17.23
N LYS A 119 -19.79 -10.39 17.82
CA LYS A 119 -19.41 -9.40 18.85
C LYS A 119 -18.76 -8.15 18.28
N CYS A 120 -18.62 -8.04 16.97
CA CYS A 120 -17.88 -6.94 16.36
C CYS A 120 -18.40 -5.55 16.71
N ALA A 121 -19.72 -5.35 16.74
CA ALA A 121 -20.32 -4.08 17.17
C ALA A 121 -19.87 -3.68 18.59
N SER A 122 -20.00 -4.59 19.55
CA SER A 122 -19.57 -4.35 20.93
C SER A 122 -18.06 -4.19 21.05
N TRP A 123 -17.27 -4.98 20.33
CA TRP A 123 -15.81 -4.87 20.35
C TRP A 123 -15.33 -3.55 19.77
N LYS A 124 -15.96 -3.05 18.71
CA LYS A 124 -15.69 -1.73 18.16
C LYS A 124 -15.93 -0.63 19.18
N GLU A 125 -17.06 -0.65 19.88
CA GLU A 125 -17.37 0.31 20.95
C GLU A 125 -16.34 0.23 22.10
N ASN A 126 -15.85 -0.98 22.41
CA ASN A 126 -14.80 -1.21 23.40
C ASN A 126 -13.37 -0.97 22.86
N GLY A 127 -13.21 -0.34 21.69
CA GLY A 127 -11.92 0.07 21.16
C GLY A 127 -11.10 -1.03 20.47
N PHE A 128 -11.68 -2.19 20.19
CA PHE A 128 -10.99 -3.33 19.54
C PHE A 128 -10.28 -2.93 18.24
N CYS A 129 -10.94 -2.15 17.38
CA CYS A 129 -10.38 -1.74 16.10
C CYS A 129 -9.14 -0.84 16.27
N GLN A 130 -9.06 -0.06 17.36
CA GLN A 130 -7.95 0.86 17.66
C GLN A 130 -6.94 0.31 18.67
N SER A 131 -7.22 -0.86 19.26
CA SER A 131 -6.39 -1.47 20.30
C SER A 131 -4.99 -1.83 19.79
N THR A 132 -3.94 -1.49 20.55
CA THR A 132 -2.57 -1.94 20.26
C THR A 132 -2.28 -3.35 20.75
N PHE A 133 -3.18 -3.92 21.58
CA PHE A 133 -3.07 -5.29 22.09
C PHE A 133 -3.41 -6.35 21.03
N TYR A 134 -4.26 -6.01 20.06
CA TYR A 134 -4.63 -6.90 18.97
C TYR A 134 -3.90 -6.51 17.69
N THR A 135 -3.39 -7.50 16.96
CA THR A 135 -2.76 -7.26 15.66
C THR A 135 -3.82 -6.85 14.63
N ALA A 136 -3.40 -6.12 13.59
CA ALA A 136 -4.30 -5.80 12.47
C ALA A 136 -4.95 -7.06 11.87
N THR A 137 -4.21 -8.18 11.86
CA THR A 137 -4.72 -9.50 11.43
C THR A 137 -5.82 -10.02 12.33
N GLN A 138 -5.67 -10.00 13.65
CA GLN A 138 -6.71 -10.44 14.59
C GLN A 138 -7.98 -9.60 14.45
N LYS A 139 -7.80 -8.30 14.23
CA LYS A 139 -8.92 -7.38 14.02
C LYS A 139 -9.62 -7.64 12.69
N MET A 140 -8.86 -7.89 11.62
CA MET A 140 -9.40 -8.17 10.30
C MET A 140 -10.05 -9.55 10.22
N GLN A 141 -9.46 -10.59 10.84
CA GLN A 141 -10.08 -11.92 10.92
C GLN A 141 -11.42 -11.89 11.65
N SER A 142 -11.53 -11.08 12.70
CA SER A 142 -12.72 -11.04 13.54
C SER A 142 -13.80 -10.11 12.98
N CYS A 143 -13.40 -8.90 12.60
CA CYS A 143 -14.30 -7.77 12.40
C CYS A 143 -13.86 -6.89 11.21
N ALA A 144 -13.51 -7.52 10.08
CA ALA A 144 -13.02 -6.82 8.88
C ALA A 144 -13.90 -5.64 8.49
N LYS A 145 -15.22 -5.89 8.39
CA LYS A 145 -16.20 -4.88 7.95
C LYS A 145 -16.46 -3.86 9.04
N THR A 146 -16.69 -4.31 10.27
CA THR A 146 -16.98 -3.42 11.40
C THR A 146 -15.82 -2.46 11.70
N CYS A 147 -14.58 -2.94 11.60
CA CYS A 147 -13.39 -2.11 11.79
C CYS A 147 -12.95 -1.32 10.55
N GLY A 148 -13.66 -1.45 9.42
CA GLY A 148 -13.42 -0.65 8.22
C GLY A 148 -12.18 -1.08 7.42
N PHE A 149 -11.75 -2.34 7.53
CA PHE A 149 -10.63 -2.89 6.76
C PHE A 149 -11.03 -3.30 5.33
N CYS A 150 -12.30 -3.12 4.96
CA CYS A 150 -12.86 -3.32 3.63
C CYS A 150 -14.25 -2.67 3.56
N VAL A 151 -14.71 -2.32 2.35
CA VAL A 151 -16.01 -1.66 2.06
C VAL A 151 -16.90 -2.52 1.18
#